data_AF-A0A535N2R2-F1
#
_entry.id   AF-A0A535N2R2-F1
#
_cell.length_a   1.000
_cell.length_b   1.000
_cell.length_c   1.000
_cell.angle_alpha   90.00
_cell.angle_beta   90.00
_cell.angle_gamma   90.00
#
_symmetry.space_group_name_H-M   'P 1'
#
loop_
_entity.id
_entity.type
_entity.pdbx_description
1 polymer ?
#
loop_
_entity_poly.entity_id
_entity_poly.type
_entity_poly.pdbx_seq_one_letter_code
_entity_poly.pdbx_strand_id
1 'polypeptide(L)'
;MDAVIPTSAQTRLLELLVGGKLADTMKVGGPPPTVRGVQRVAAEGKDLVVSLALDRELPEGHSFSVQVSTDRGATWHTVGVGLREPIVPLDRAQFKDGEELQVRVLATNGLSNAIVTSEPFRV
;
A
#
# COMPACT_ATOMS: atom_id res chain seq x y z
N MET A 1 -19.21 -8.02 17.96
CA MET A 1 -19.37 -9.39 17.45
C MET A 1 -18.64 -9.40 16.13
N ASP A 2 -17.64 -10.25 16.00
CA ASP A 2 -16.84 -10.34 14.79
C ASP A 2 -17.38 -11.50 13.95
N ALA A 3 -17.56 -11.27 12.66
CA ALA A 3 -18.02 -12.29 11.71
C ALA A 3 -16.95 -12.50 10.65
N VAL A 4 -16.53 -13.75 10.47
CA VAL A 4 -15.65 -14.12 9.36
C VAL A 4 -16.52 -14.46 8.17
N ILE A 5 -16.43 -13.66 7.11
CA ILE A 5 -17.13 -13.90 5.86
C ILE A 5 -16.15 -14.61 4.91
N PRO A 6 -16.40 -15.88 4.52
CA PRO A 6 -15.57 -16.53 3.52
C PRO A 6 -15.78 -15.84 2.17
N THR A 7 -14.70 -15.31 1.60
CA THR A 7 -14.70 -14.71 0.27
C THR A 7 -13.83 -15.50 -0.69
N SER A 8 -14.09 -15.42 -1.99
CA SER A 8 -13.25 -16.02 -3.03
C SER A 8 -12.45 -14.94 -3.77
N ALA A 9 -11.40 -15.33 -4.50
CA ALA A 9 -10.67 -14.41 -5.39
C ALA A 9 -11.57 -13.81 -6.51
N GLN A 10 -12.77 -14.37 -6.69
CA GLN A 10 -13.75 -13.94 -7.68
C GLN A 10 -14.82 -13.02 -7.09
N THR A 11 -14.80 -12.75 -5.78
CA THR A 11 -15.70 -11.76 -5.16
C THR A 11 -15.52 -10.39 -5.83
N ARG A 12 -16.64 -9.76 -6.19
CA ARG A 12 -16.70 -8.43 -6.83
C ARG A 12 -17.58 -7.44 -6.08
N LEU A 13 -18.43 -7.93 -5.19
CA LEU A 13 -19.41 -7.14 -4.45
C LEU A 13 -19.56 -7.73 -3.05
N LEU A 14 -19.57 -6.87 -2.04
CA LEU A 14 -20.03 -7.19 -0.70
C LEU A 14 -21.23 -6.30 -0.38
N GLU A 15 -22.27 -6.90 0.19
CA GLU A 15 -23.48 -6.19 0.60
C GLU A 15 -23.68 -6.41 2.10
N LEU A 16 -23.83 -5.31 2.84
CA LEU A 16 -24.19 -5.35 4.25
C LEU A 16 -25.71 -5.25 4.37
N LEU A 17 -26.34 -6.24 4.99
CA LEU A 17 -27.78 -6.22 5.26
C LEU A 17 -28.04 -6.07 6.77
N VAL A 18 -28.98 -5.20 7.12
CA VAL A 18 -29.48 -5.03 8.49
C VAL A 18 -30.98 -5.28 8.49
N GLY A 19 -31.42 -6.33 9.20
CA GLY A 19 -32.82 -6.74 9.21
C GLY A 19 -33.36 -7.14 7.83
N GLY A 20 -32.51 -7.75 6.98
CA GLY A 20 -32.86 -8.15 5.61
C GLY A 20 -32.95 -6.99 4.61
N LYS A 21 -32.63 -5.76 5.02
CA LYS A 21 -32.56 -4.59 4.13
C LYS A 21 -31.10 -4.24 3.85
N LEU A 22 -30.81 -3.89 2.61
CA LEU A 22 -29.48 -3.38 2.22
C LEU A 22 -29.17 -2.10 3.00
N ALA A 23 -28.05 -2.13 3.70
CA ALA A 23 -27.50 -1.00 4.45
C ALA A 23 -26.30 -0.37 3.75
N ASP A 24 -25.43 -1.18 3.13
CA ASP A 24 -24.26 -0.69 2.40
C ASP A 24 -23.81 -1.68 1.31
N THR A 25 -23.03 -1.19 0.35
CA THR A 25 -22.46 -1.97 -0.74
C THR A 25 -21.02 -1.55 -0.99
N MET A 26 -20.11 -2.53 -0.99
CA MET A 26 -18.72 -2.35 -1.37
C MET A 26 -18.42 -3.08 -2.67
N LYS A 27 -17.98 -2.35 -3.69
CA LYS A 27 -17.42 -2.94 -4.91
C LYS A 27 -15.98 -3.34 -4.63
N VAL A 28 -15.69 -4.62 -4.79
CA VAL A 28 -14.34 -5.16 -4.68
C VAL A 28 -13.67 -5.05 -6.04
N GLY A 29 -12.51 -4.41 -6.09
CA GLY A 29 -11.71 -4.33 -7.30
C GLY A 29 -11.26 -5.72 -7.78
N GLY A 30 -10.66 -5.80 -8.97
CA GLY A 30 -9.91 -6.99 -9.38
C GLY A 30 -8.78 -7.34 -8.39
N PRO A 31 -7.99 -8.41 -8.63
CA PRO A 31 -6.83 -8.67 -7.78
C PRO A 31 -5.93 -7.43 -7.65
N PRO A 32 -5.33 -7.14 -6.48
CA PRO A 32 -4.41 -6.03 -6.35
C PRO A 32 -3.28 -6.09 -7.40
N PRO A 33 -2.79 -4.94 -7.92
CA PRO A 33 -1.62 -4.95 -8.80
C PRO A 33 -0.39 -5.49 -8.08
N THR A 34 0.52 -6.09 -8.84
CA THR A 34 1.79 -6.54 -8.29
C THR A 34 2.76 -5.36 -8.26
N VAL A 35 3.32 -5.08 -7.09
CA VAL A 35 4.46 -4.15 -6.99
C VAL A 35 5.72 -4.92 -7.40
N ARG A 36 6.32 -4.57 -8.53
CA ARG A 36 7.54 -5.21 -9.05
C ARG A 36 8.81 -4.72 -8.36
N GLY A 37 8.76 -3.51 -7.81
CA GLY A 37 9.87 -2.93 -7.10
C GLY A 37 9.53 -1.58 -6.52
N VAL A 38 10.39 -1.13 -5.61
CA VAL A 38 10.37 0.19 -5.03
C VAL A 38 11.63 0.90 -5.51
N GLN A 39 11.50 2.09 -6.09
CA GLN A 39 12.61 2.85 -6.62
C GLN A 39 12.70 4.18 -5.89
N ARG A 40 13.91 4.57 -5.51
CA ARG A 40 14.18 5.93 -5.06
C ARG A 40 14.19 6.83 -6.29
N VAL A 41 13.37 7.86 -6.28
CA VAL A 41 13.43 8.95 -7.25
C VAL A 41 14.16 10.10 -6.57
N ALA A 42 15.24 10.56 -7.19
CA ALA A 42 15.87 11.80 -6.75
C ALA A 42 14.88 12.94 -6.99
N ALA A 43 14.38 13.57 -5.93
CA ALA A 43 13.67 14.83 -6.07
C ALA A 43 14.70 15.97 -6.10
N GLU A 44 14.39 17.06 -6.79
CA GLU A 44 15.21 18.26 -6.72
C GLU A 44 15.23 18.79 -5.27
N GLY A 45 16.42 18.96 -4.68
CA GLY A 45 16.56 19.51 -3.33
C GLY A 45 16.57 18.47 -2.20
N LYS A 46 15.79 18.71 -1.14
CA LYS A 46 15.81 17.92 0.12
C LYS A 46 14.79 16.79 0.16
N ASP A 47 13.92 16.68 -0.83
CA ASP A 47 12.80 15.76 -0.78
C ASP A 47 13.25 14.33 -1.12
N LEU A 48 12.78 13.35 -0.35
CA LEU A 48 12.98 11.94 -0.66
C LEU A 48 11.68 11.42 -1.29
N VAL A 49 11.73 11.02 -2.55
CA VAL A 49 10.55 10.46 -3.23
C VAL A 49 10.81 9.00 -3.54
N VAL A 50 9.79 8.18 -3.27
CA VAL A 50 9.78 6.78 -3.63
C VAL A 50 8.70 6.54 -4.67
N SER A 51 9.05 5.89 -5.78
CA SER A 51 8.10 5.43 -6.77
C SER A 51 7.92 3.91 -6.72
N LEU A 52 6.71 3.48 -7.02
CA LEU A 52 6.32 2.08 -7.07
C LEU A 52 6.26 1.62 -8.52
N ALA A 53 7.10 0.65 -8.89
CA ALA A 53 7.00 0.02 -10.19
C ALA A 53 5.87 -1.00 -10.14
N LEU A 54 4.74 -0.69 -10.77
CA LEU A 54 3.59 -1.60 -10.84
C LEU A 54 3.66 -2.45 -12.11
N ASP A 55 3.11 -3.66 -12.06
CA ASP A 55 2.96 -4.52 -13.25
C ASP A 55 1.88 -4.06 -14.22
N ARG A 56 1.00 -3.18 -13.76
CA ARG A 56 -0.05 -2.50 -14.52
C ARG A 56 -0.44 -1.20 -13.83
N GLU A 57 -1.15 -0.33 -14.54
CA GLU A 57 -1.73 0.88 -13.97
C GLU A 57 -2.69 0.55 -12.81
N LEU A 58 -2.75 1.42 -11.80
CA LEU A 58 -3.59 1.22 -10.63
C LEU A 58 -5.07 1.27 -11.04
N PRO A 59 -5.83 0.17 -10.93
CA PRO A 59 -7.24 0.19 -11.29
C PRO A 59 -8.07 0.95 -10.25
N GLU A 60 -9.25 1.43 -10.65
CA GLU A 60 -10.20 2.05 -9.72
C GLU A 60 -10.56 1.09 -8.55
N GLY A 61 -10.82 1.65 -7.37
CA GLY A 61 -11.11 0.87 -6.16
C GLY A 61 -9.89 0.22 -5.51
N HIS A 62 -8.69 0.50 -6.01
CA HIS A 62 -7.44 0.07 -5.40
C HIS A 62 -6.74 1.23 -4.68
N SER A 63 -5.93 0.88 -3.69
CA SER A 63 -5.08 1.84 -3.01
C SER A 63 -3.85 1.17 -2.42
N PHE A 64 -2.89 1.99 -2.00
CA PHE A 64 -1.70 1.55 -1.31
C PHE A 64 -1.65 2.07 0.13
N SER A 65 -1.06 1.26 1.00
CA SER A 65 -0.45 1.74 2.23
C SER A 65 1.05 1.50 2.18
N VAL A 66 1.82 2.47 2.66
CA VAL A 66 3.28 2.45 2.59
C VAL A 66 3.82 2.58 4.00
N GLN A 67 4.77 1.72 4.30
CA GLN A 67 5.48 1.66 5.57
C GLN A 67 6.97 1.73 5.32
N VAL A 68 7.70 2.29 6.28
CA VAL A 68 9.16 2.37 6.25
C VAL A 68 9.74 1.75 7.51
N SER A 69 10.97 1.26 7.40
CA SER A 69 11.75 0.71 8.49
C SER A 69 13.20 1.17 8.37
N THR A 70 13.79 1.59 9.49
CA THR A 70 15.22 1.95 9.59
C THR A 70 16.04 0.93 10.40
N ASP A 71 15.41 -0.17 10.84
CA ASP A 71 16.00 -1.19 11.70
C ASP A 71 15.93 -2.59 11.07
N ARG A 72 16.07 -2.64 9.74
CA ARG A 72 16.04 -3.86 8.92
C ARG A 72 14.74 -4.66 9.07
N GLY A 73 13.64 -3.96 9.15
CA GLY A 73 12.30 -4.53 9.19
C GLY A 73 11.86 -5.04 10.55
N ALA A 74 12.57 -4.70 11.64
CA ALA A 74 12.16 -5.07 12.98
C ALA A 74 10.95 -4.23 13.44
N THR A 75 10.93 -2.94 13.12
CA THR A 75 9.79 -2.04 13.31
C THR A 75 9.40 -1.36 12.00
N TRP A 76 8.10 -1.05 11.88
CA TRP A 76 7.51 -0.47 10.67
C TRP A 76 6.64 0.72 11.03
N HIS A 77 6.86 1.85 10.37
CA HIS A 77 6.09 3.07 10.54
C HIS A 77 5.30 3.36 9.26
N THR A 78 3.99 3.58 9.39
CA THR A 78 3.13 3.94 8.27
C THR A 78 3.34 5.40 7.89
N VAL A 79 3.67 5.64 6.63
CA VAL A 79 3.95 6.98 6.06
C VAL A 79 2.90 7.41 5.04
N GLY A 80 2.08 6.48 4.53
CA GLY A 80 0.97 6.79 3.64
C GLY A 80 -0.11 5.71 3.68
N VAL A 81 -1.37 6.12 3.57
CA VAL A 81 -2.55 5.24 3.59
C VAL A 81 -3.53 5.72 2.53
N GLY A 82 -4.16 4.78 1.82
CA GLY A 82 -5.17 5.12 0.82
C GLY A 82 -4.60 5.82 -0.42
N LEU A 83 -3.30 5.69 -0.67
CA LEU A 83 -2.63 6.34 -1.80
C LEU A 83 -3.15 5.75 -3.11
N ARG A 84 -3.44 6.63 -4.08
CA ARG A 84 -3.93 6.27 -5.41
C ARG A 84 -2.91 6.49 -6.51
N GLU A 85 -1.81 7.16 -6.18
CA GLU A 85 -0.68 7.34 -7.08
C GLU A 85 0.49 6.48 -6.60
N PRO A 86 1.28 5.90 -7.50
CA PRO A 86 2.45 5.09 -7.16
C PRO A 86 3.66 5.96 -6.78
N ILE A 87 3.44 7.15 -6.23
CA ILE A 87 4.46 8.11 -5.82
C ILE A 87 4.23 8.45 -4.35
N VAL A 88 5.28 8.32 -3.56
CA VAL A 88 5.23 8.48 -2.11
C VAL A 88 6.27 9.52 -1.71
N PRO A 89 5.86 10.73 -1.33
CA PRO A 89 6.77 11.68 -0.71
C PRO A 89 7.12 11.20 0.70
N LEU A 90 8.42 11.15 1.00
CA LEU A 90 8.96 10.89 2.33
C LEU A 90 9.69 12.15 2.80
N ASP A 91 9.44 12.54 4.03
CA ASP A 91 10.16 13.66 4.64
C ASP A 91 11.56 13.20 5.07
N ARG A 92 12.59 13.67 4.36
CA ARG A 92 13.99 13.33 4.65
C ARG A 92 14.40 13.69 6.07
N ALA A 93 13.78 14.70 6.69
CA ALA A 93 14.11 15.12 8.06
C ALA A 93 13.76 14.07 9.12
N GLN A 94 12.96 13.06 8.77
CA GLN A 94 12.61 11.93 9.63
C GLN A 94 13.71 10.85 9.70
N PHE A 95 14.74 10.95 8.84
CA PHE A 95 15.80 9.96 8.72
C PHE A 95 17.16 10.61 8.93
N LYS A 96 18.12 9.83 9.46
CA LYS A 96 19.51 10.27 9.58
C LYS A 96 20.21 10.13 8.22
N ASP A 97 21.17 11.01 7.95
CA ASP A 97 21.95 10.91 6.71
C ASP A 97 22.71 9.59 6.65
N GLY A 98 22.60 8.88 5.52
CA GLY A 98 23.24 7.58 5.31
C GLY A 98 22.58 6.42 6.06
N GLU A 99 21.45 6.65 6.73
CA GLU A 99 20.64 5.61 7.35
C GLU A 99 20.09 4.65 6.29
N GLU A 100 20.03 3.37 6.65
CA GLU A 100 19.52 2.31 5.80
C GLU A 100 18.00 2.22 5.98
N LEU A 101 17.27 2.38 4.88
CA LEU A 101 15.81 2.41 4.83
C LEU A 101 15.29 1.21 4.03
N GLN A 102 14.29 0.53 4.56
CA GLN A 102 13.46 -0.42 3.82
C GLN A 102 12.03 0.12 3.69
N VAL A 103 11.41 -0.14 2.55
CA VAL A 103 10.03 0.26 2.27
C VAL A 103 9.19 -0.99 2.08
N ARG A 104 8.04 -1.04 2.75
CA ARG A 104 7.01 -2.05 2.57
C ARG A 104 5.76 -1.41 2.01
N VAL A 105 5.23 -2.01 0.96
CA VAL A 105 4.05 -1.55 0.25
C VAL A 105 2.97 -2.60 0.35
N LEU A 106 1.78 -2.18 0.73
CA LEU A 106 0.58 -3.00 0.78
C LEU A 106 -0.40 -2.46 -0.25
N ALA A 107 -0.54 -3.15 -1.38
CA ALA A 107 -1.58 -2.87 -2.37
C ALA A 107 -2.86 -3.59 -1.99
N THR A 108 -4.01 -2.93 -2.04
CA THR A 108 -5.31 -3.55 -1.71
C THR A 108 -6.40 -3.14 -2.69
N ASN A 109 -7.38 -4.01 -2.88
CA ASN A 109 -8.62 -3.78 -3.61
C ASN A 109 -9.85 -3.63 -2.68
N GLY A 110 -9.61 -3.44 -1.37
CA GLY A 110 -10.64 -3.39 -0.34
C GLY A 110 -11.00 -4.74 0.28
N LEU A 111 -10.52 -5.86 -0.28
CA LEU A 111 -10.77 -7.21 0.25
C LEU A 111 -9.49 -8.02 0.45
N SER A 112 -8.64 -8.09 -0.57
CA SER A 112 -7.34 -8.76 -0.52
C SER A 112 -6.21 -7.76 -0.58
N ASN A 113 -5.01 -8.22 -0.24
CA ASN A 113 -3.79 -7.42 -0.32
C ASN A 113 -2.65 -8.18 -1.01
N ALA A 114 -1.72 -7.41 -1.56
CA ALA A 114 -0.41 -7.87 -2.00
C ALA A 114 0.64 -7.04 -1.26
N ILE A 115 1.65 -7.70 -0.71
CA ILE A 115 2.70 -7.06 0.10
C ILE A 115 4.04 -7.25 -0.57
N VAL A 116 4.80 -6.16 -0.72
CA VAL A 116 6.16 -6.18 -1.25
C VAL A 116 7.05 -5.36 -0.36
N THR A 117 8.24 -5.87 -0.10
CA THR A 117 9.28 -5.16 0.67
C THR A 117 10.47 -4.92 -0.25
N SER A 118 11.03 -3.71 -0.21
CA SER A 118 12.21 -3.35 -0.97
C SER A 118 13.47 -3.98 -0.36
N GLU A 119 14.50 -4.10 -1.18
CA GLU A 119 15.85 -4.18 -0.65
C GLU A 119 16.17 -2.89 0.15
N PRO A 120 17.07 -2.96 1.15
CA PRO A 120 17.50 -1.77 1.86
C PRO A 120 18.25 -0.80 0.95
N PHE A 121 18.04 0.50 1.14
CA PHE A 121 18.79 1.56 0.46
C PHE A 121 19.15 2.69 1.41
N ARG A 122 20.21 3.44 1.09
CA ARG A 122 20.64 4.57 1.92
C ARG A 122 19.91 5.85 1.53
N VAL A 123 19.54 6.65 2.53
CA VAL A 123 18.92 7.98 2.38
C VAL A 123 19.95 9.05 2.00
#